data_AF-A0A963HAH5-F1
#
_entry.id   AF-A0A963HAH5-F1
#
_cell.length_a   1.000
_cell.length_b   1.000
_cell.length_c   1.000
_cell.angle_alpha   90.00
_cell.angle_beta   90.00
_cell.angle_gamma   90.00
#
_symmetry.space_group_name_H-M   'P 1'
#
loop_
_entity.id
_entity.type
_entity.pdbx_description
1 polymer ?
#
loop_
_entity_poly.entity_id
_entity_poly.type
_entity_poly.pdbx_seq_one_letter_code
_entity_poly.pdbx_strand_id
1 'polypeptide(L)'
;MNTLSRHIATFLAASSIALAVPGTAQADPMIGDMPGCRGGQGMAGPRDGLPPMIRKLKLTPEQEAQIVALHKQDAELIGEKLKLMRDSRRQLRELSNADVYDEGKVKALTEQGAQAMAEMGQLRARQHYQTMQVLTPAQRKEFAALREGMMSRWQGKRQGRPAS
;
A
#
# COMPACT_ATOMS: atom_id res chain seq x y z
N MET A 1 -0.21 -45.02 16.35
CA MET A 1 1.10 -45.34 16.95
C MET A 1 1.94 -44.07 16.90
N ASN A 2 2.31 -43.58 18.07
CA ASN A 2 3.04 -42.34 18.29
C ASN A 2 4.56 -42.53 18.13
N THR A 3 5.20 -41.42 17.73
CA THR A 3 6.55 -40.97 18.09
C THR A 3 7.74 -41.88 17.80
N LEU A 4 8.61 -41.43 16.90
CA LEU A 4 10.05 -41.66 17.03
C LEU A 4 10.80 -40.44 16.50
N SER A 5 11.22 -39.61 17.46
CA SER A 5 12.14 -38.50 17.30
C SER A 5 13.46 -38.87 17.96
N ARG A 6 14.55 -38.32 17.41
CA ARG A 6 15.92 -38.19 17.97
C ARG A 6 16.74 -39.50 17.97
N HIS A 7 18.00 -39.48 17.54
CA HIS A 7 19.08 -38.75 18.21
C HIS A 7 20.33 -38.51 17.34
N ILE A 8 20.87 -37.29 17.48
CA ILE A 8 22.29 -36.91 17.59
C ILE A 8 23.19 -37.00 16.35
N ALA A 9 23.63 -35.83 15.88
CA ALA A 9 25.05 -35.53 15.68
C ALA A 9 25.27 -34.02 15.58
N THR A 10 25.59 -33.41 16.72
CA THR A 10 26.25 -32.10 16.84
C THR A 10 27.66 -32.17 16.27
N PHE A 11 28.00 -31.28 15.34
CA PHE A 11 29.37 -30.77 15.21
C PHE A 11 29.35 -29.25 15.03
N LEU A 12 29.88 -28.60 16.06
CA LEU A 12 30.28 -27.20 16.13
C LEU A 12 31.40 -26.93 15.12
N ALA A 13 31.21 -25.94 14.26
CA ALA A 13 32.32 -25.23 13.61
C ALA A 13 32.05 -23.72 13.72
N ALA A 14 32.73 -23.10 14.69
CA ALA A 14 32.80 -21.66 14.84
C ALA A 14 33.75 -21.10 13.78
N SER A 15 33.23 -20.25 12.89
CA SER A 15 34.05 -19.37 12.04
C SER A 15 33.47 -17.97 12.10
N SER A 16 34.03 -17.18 13.00
CA SER A 16 33.76 -15.75 13.19
C SER A 16 34.50 -14.98 12.10
N ILE A 17 33.78 -14.46 11.10
CA ILE A 17 34.31 -13.38 10.25
C ILE A 17 33.78 -12.07 10.82
N ALA A 18 34.64 -11.38 11.57
CA ALA A 18 34.43 -10.01 12.00
C ALA A 18 34.63 -9.10 10.78
N LEU A 19 33.53 -8.63 10.19
CA LEU A 19 33.56 -7.48 9.28
C LEU A 19 33.28 -6.22 10.11
N ALA A 20 34.34 -5.43 10.30
CA ALA A 20 34.29 -4.12 10.90
C ALA A 20 33.42 -3.18 10.05
N VAL A 21 32.46 -2.53 10.70
CA VAL A 21 31.64 -1.45 10.14
C VAL A 21 32.32 -0.13 10.49
N PRO A 22 32.81 0.67 9.52
CA PRO A 22 33.03 2.09 9.75
C PRO A 22 31.67 2.78 9.67
N GLY A 23 31.19 3.26 10.82
CA GLY A 23 30.07 4.17 10.88
C GLY A 23 30.48 5.56 10.39
N THR A 24 29.89 6.02 9.30
CA THR A 24 29.78 7.44 9.00
C THR A 24 28.30 7.82 8.99
N ALA A 25 27.83 8.29 10.14
CA ALA A 25 26.60 9.05 10.23
C ALA A 25 26.85 10.44 9.62
N GLN A 26 26.43 10.62 8.36
CA GLN A 26 25.95 11.91 7.87
C GLN A 26 24.60 11.68 7.22
N ALA A 27 23.57 11.76 8.06
CA ALA A 27 22.23 12.04 7.58
C ALA A 27 22.20 13.51 7.16
N ASP A 28 22.47 13.75 5.89
CA ASP A 28 22.03 14.98 5.25
C ASP A 28 20.71 14.65 4.54
N PRO A 29 19.54 15.06 5.08
CA PRO A 29 18.29 14.92 4.34
C PRO A 29 18.29 16.00 3.26
N MET A 30 19.09 15.80 2.22
CA MET A 30 18.90 16.49 0.94
C MET A 30 17.69 15.84 0.23
N ILE A 31 16.53 15.94 0.88
CA ILE A 31 15.27 15.98 0.16
C ILE A 31 15.36 17.28 -0.64
N GLY A 32 15.80 17.16 -1.89
CA GLY A 32 15.59 18.21 -2.87
C GLY A 32 14.13 18.60 -2.80
N ASP A 33 13.91 19.84 -2.41
CA ASP A 33 12.62 20.50 -2.33
C ASP A 33 12.02 20.51 -3.74
N MET A 34 11.33 19.43 -4.10
CA MET A 34 10.45 19.36 -5.26
C MET A 34 9.08 19.84 -4.79
N PRO A 35 8.62 21.05 -5.18
CA PRO A 35 7.34 21.60 -4.78
C PRO A 35 6.20 20.80 -5.42
N GLY A 36 5.81 19.70 -4.79
CA GLY A 36 4.73 18.84 -5.29
C GLY A 36 4.77 17.39 -4.84
N CYS A 37 5.88 16.91 -4.29
CA CYS A 37 6.02 15.51 -3.87
C CYS A 37 5.92 15.33 -2.34
N ARG A 38 5.02 16.07 -1.66
CA ARG A 38 4.54 15.66 -0.32
C ARG A 38 3.52 14.52 -0.46
N GLY A 39 4.00 13.35 -0.89
CA GLY A 39 3.19 12.14 -1.06
C GLY A 39 3.23 11.17 0.12
N GLY A 40 3.64 11.63 1.31
CA GLY A 40 3.88 10.78 2.49
C GLY A 40 2.72 10.68 3.49
N GLN A 41 1.63 11.41 3.29
CA GLN A 41 0.44 11.36 4.15
C GLN A 41 -0.76 10.92 3.33
N GLY A 42 -1.11 9.65 3.39
CA GLY A 42 -2.31 9.17 2.69
C GLY A 42 -2.58 7.68 2.69
N MET A 43 -1.73 6.84 3.31
CA MET A 43 -1.96 5.39 3.35
C MET A 43 -2.50 4.89 4.70
N ALA A 44 -2.69 5.78 5.67
CA ALA A 44 -3.53 5.46 6.83
C ALA A 44 -4.97 5.72 6.39
N GLY A 45 -5.72 4.63 6.17
CA GLY A 45 -7.16 4.74 5.99
C GLY A 45 -7.83 5.42 7.20
N PRO A 46 -9.05 5.93 7.04
CA PRO A 46 -9.81 6.49 8.16
C PRO A 46 -9.85 5.54 9.36
N ARG A 47 -9.72 6.08 10.58
CA ARG A 47 -9.64 5.28 11.83
C ARG A 47 -10.88 4.42 12.07
N ASP A 48 -12.01 4.82 11.50
CA ASP A 48 -13.33 4.18 11.56
C ASP A 48 -13.52 3.10 10.49
N GLY A 49 -12.61 2.96 9.52
CA GLY A 49 -12.70 1.97 8.45
C GLY A 49 -13.66 2.35 7.31
N LEU A 50 -14.26 3.55 7.33
CA LEU A 50 -15.15 4.02 6.29
C LEU A 50 -14.40 4.85 5.24
N PRO A 51 -14.62 4.60 3.93
CA PRO A 51 -14.06 5.47 2.90
C PRO A 51 -14.52 6.92 3.06
N PRO A 52 -13.63 7.93 2.91
CA PRO A 52 -13.97 9.33 3.17
C PRO A 52 -15.16 9.87 2.38
N MET A 53 -15.39 9.37 1.16
CA MET A 53 -16.53 9.76 0.33
C MET A 53 -17.85 9.12 0.80
N ILE A 54 -17.78 7.88 1.30
CA ILE A 54 -18.96 7.15 1.80
C ILE A 54 -19.47 7.81 3.09
N ARG A 55 -18.57 8.32 3.93
CA ARG A 55 -18.90 9.09 5.14
C ARG A 55 -19.69 10.38 4.88
N LYS A 56 -19.66 10.90 3.65
CA LYS A 56 -20.43 12.10 3.29
C LYS A 56 -21.91 11.80 3.01
N LEU A 57 -22.25 10.52 2.84
CA LEU A 57 -23.61 10.07 2.65
C LEU A 57 -24.32 9.99 4.01
N LYS A 58 -25.62 10.22 4.01
CA LYS A 58 -26.48 9.97 5.18
C LYS A 58 -26.74 8.46 5.30
N LEU A 59 -25.81 7.72 5.90
CA LEU A 59 -25.94 6.27 6.14
C LEU A 59 -26.76 5.99 7.40
N THR A 60 -27.47 4.87 7.42
CA THR A 60 -28.02 4.33 8.68
C THR A 60 -26.93 3.61 9.47
N PRO A 61 -27.07 3.45 10.80
CA PRO A 61 -26.10 2.69 11.62
C PRO A 61 -25.87 1.27 11.10
N GLU A 62 -26.91 0.62 10.58
CA GLU A 62 -26.83 -0.73 10.01
C GLU A 62 -26.01 -0.75 8.72
N GLN A 63 -26.22 0.22 7.82
CA GLN A 63 -25.42 0.36 6.60
C GLN A 63 -23.95 0.62 6.92
N GLU A 64 -23.69 1.48 7.90
CA GLU A 64 -22.33 1.79 8.36
C GLU A 64 -21.63 0.54 8.87
N ALA A 65 -22.27 -0.20 9.77
CA ALA A 65 -21.73 -1.44 10.33
C ALA A 65 -21.43 -2.49 9.23
N GLN A 66 -22.32 -2.64 8.25
CA GLN A 66 -22.12 -3.56 7.12
C GLN A 66 -20.91 -3.15 6.27
N ILE A 67 -20.77 -1.87 5.95
CA ILE A 67 -19.64 -1.37 5.15
C ILE A 67 -18.33 -1.55 5.91
N VAL A 68 -18.29 -1.23 7.21
CA VAL A 68 -17.10 -1.43 8.05
C VAL A 68 -16.71 -2.91 8.11
N ALA A 69 -17.67 -3.82 8.27
CA ALA A 69 -17.41 -5.25 8.28
C ALA A 69 -16.82 -5.75 6.95
N LEU A 70 -17.38 -5.32 5.82
CA LEU A 70 -16.86 -5.63 4.48
C LEU A 70 -15.40 -5.17 4.31
N HIS A 71 -15.06 -3.98 4.81
CA HIS A 71 -13.71 -3.44 4.68
C HIS A 71 -12.72 -4.13 5.61
N LYS A 72 -13.15 -4.52 6.81
CA LYS A 72 -12.35 -5.29 7.77
C LYS A 72 -11.99 -6.68 7.24
N GLN A 73 -12.88 -7.33 6.49
CA GLN A 73 -12.66 -8.67 5.94
C GLN A 73 -11.36 -8.77 5.11
N ASP A 74 -11.07 -7.77 4.29
CA ASP A 74 -9.87 -7.75 3.43
C ASP A 74 -8.72 -6.89 3.99
N ALA A 75 -8.84 -6.37 5.21
CA ALA A 75 -7.90 -5.38 5.74
C ALA A 75 -6.48 -5.95 5.87
N GLU A 76 -6.35 -7.19 6.34
CA GLU A 76 -5.05 -7.88 6.48
C GLU A 76 -4.41 -8.09 5.11
N LEU A 77 -5.16 -8.65 4.16
CA LEU A 77 -4.70 -8.88 2.79
C LEU A 77 -4.28 -7.58 2.11
N ILE A 78 -5.03 -6.50 2.27
CA ILE A 78 -4.66 -5.16 1.79
C ILE A 78 -3.33 -4.71 2.43
N GLY A 79 -3.18 -4.92 3.73
CA GLY A 79 -1.96 -4.61 4.46
C GLY A 79 -0.74 -5.35 3.90
N GLU A 80 -0.88 -6.64 3.64
CA GLU A 80 0.17 -7.49 3.05
C GLU A 80 0.58 -7.00 1.66
N LYS A 81 -0.38 -6.72 0.76
CA LYS A 81 -0.05 -6.24 -0.59
C LYS A 81 0.58 -4.85 -0.56
N LEU A 82 0.13 -3.96 0.32
CA LEU A 82 0.77 -2.65 0.53
C LEU A 82 2.21 -2.80 1.02
N LYS A 83 2.46 -3.74 1.94
CA LYS A 83 3.82 -4.06 2.40
C LYS A 83 4.66 -4.57 1.23
N LEU A 84 4.17 -5.53 0.46
CA LEU A 84 4.86 -6.08 -0.70
C LEU A 84 5.23 -4.97 -1.70
N MET A 85 4.28 -4.12 -2.07
CA MET A 85 4.52 -2.99 -2.98
C MET A 85 5.58 -2.02 -2.43
N ARG A 86 5.57 -1.72 -1.12
CA ARG A 86 6.56 -0.84 -0.49
C ARG A 86 7.94 -1.46 -0.49
N ASP A 87 8.03 -2.75 -0.15
CA ASP A 87 9.28 -3.50 -0.07
C ASP A 87 9.90 -3.65 -1.47
N SER A 88 9.13 -4.05 -2.49
CA SER A 88 9.61 -4.13 -3.86
C SER A 88 10.12 -2.78 -4.38
N ARG A 89 9.40 -1.68 -4.08
CA ARG A 89 9.84 -0.32 -4.45
C ARG A 89 11.11 0.10 -3.71
N ARG A 90 11.27 -0.30 -2.45
CA ARG A 90 12.47 0.00 -1.66
C ARG A 90 13.68 -0.73 -2.25
N GLN A 91 13.55 -2.04 -2.47
CA GLN A 91 14.62 -2.88 -3.01
C GLN A 91 15.02 -2.46 -4.43
N LEU A 92 14.07 -2.05 -5.27
CA LEU A 92 14.39 -1.49 -6.60
C LEU A 92 15.23 -0.21 -6.51
N ARG A 93 14.95 0.68 -5.55
CA ARG A 93 15.77 1.88 -5.32
C ARG A 93 17.16 1.55 -4.79
N GLU A 94 17.28 0.49 -3.99
CA GLU A 94 18.58 0.02 -3.51
C GLU A 94 19.42 -0.53 -4.68
N LEU A 95 18.81 -1.36 -5.55
CA LEU A 95 19.48 -1.89 -6.75
C LEU A 95 19.86 -0.81 -7.76
N SER A 96 19.06 0.26 -7.91
CA SER A 96 19.40 1.35 -8.83
C SER A 96 20.62 2.15 -8.41
N ASN A 97 21.02 2.05 -7.14
CA ASN A 97 22.20 2.71 -6.58
C ASN A 97 23.36 1.74 -6.31
N ALA A 98 23.24 0.48 -6.71
CA ALA A 98 24.28 -0.53 -6.52
C ALA A 98 25.37 -0.40 -7.60
N ASP A 99 26.60 -0.80 -7.25
CA ASP A 99 27.74 -0.77 -8.18
C ASP A 99 27.57 -1.71 -9.38
N VAL A 100 26.74 -2.76 -9.24
CA VAL A 100 26.47 -3.76 -10.26
C VAL A 100 24.96 -3.82 -10.52
N TYR A 101 24.59 -3.63 -11.79
CA TYR A 101 23.21 -3.78 -12.24
C TYR A 101 22.86 -5.27 -12.40
N ASP A 102 21.96 -5.76 -11.55
CA ASP A 102 21.40 -7.11 -11.62
C ASP A 102 20.03 -7.09 -12.30
N GLU A 103 20.02 -7.28 -13.62
CA GLU A 103 18.79 -7.26 -14.42
C GLU A 103 17.77 -8.30 -13.95
N GLY A 104 18.23 -9.49 -13.55
CA GLY A 104 17.37 -10.57 -13.07
C GLY A 104 16.62 -10.18 -11.80
N LYS A 105 17.31 -9.56 -10.84
CA LYS A 105 16.66 -9.04 -9.62
C LYS A 105 15.72 -7.88 -9.90
N VAL A 106 16.09 -6.96 -10.80
CA VAL A 106 15.22 -5.84 -11.18
C VAL A 106 13.91 -6.36 -11.80
N LYS A 107 14.01 -7.32 -12.72
CA LYS A 107 12.84 -7.97 -13.33
C LYS A 107 11.96 -8.65 -12.28
N ALA A 108 12.54 -9.46 -11.39
CA ALA A 108 11.76 -10.15 -10.35
C ALA A 108 11.02 -9.18 -9.42
N LEU A 109 11.69 -8.11 -8.97
CA LEU A 109 11.08 -7.13 -8.06
C LEU A 109 9.99 -6.29 -8.74
N THR A 110 10.19 -5.93 -10.02
CA THR A 110 9.16 -5.20 -10.78
C THR A 110 7.92 -6.06 -11.03
N GLU A 111 8.09 -7.34 -11.38
CA GLU A 111 7.00 -8.30 -11.55
C GLU A 111 6.23 -8.50 -10.23
N GLN A 112 6.94 -8.69 -9.11
CA GLN A 112 6.35 -8.81 -7.79
C GLN A 112 5.53 -7.56 -7.39
N GLY A 113 6.09 -6.37 -7.62
CA GLY A 113 5.41 -5.12 -7.34
C GLY A 113 4.17 -4.90 -8.22
N ALA A 114 4.24 -5.28 -9.49
CA ALA A 114 3.14 -5.20 -10.44
C ALA A 114 2.01 -6.16 -10.06
N GLN A 115 2.34 -7.40 -9.70
CA GLN A 115 1.36 -8.39 -9.26
C GLN A 115 0.60 -7.91 -8.01
N ALA A 116 1.30 -7.42 -6.99
CA ALA A 116 0.62 -6.89 -5.80
C ALA A 116 -0.27 -5.67 -6.10
N MET A 117 0.13 -4.83 -7.05
CA MET A 117 -0.70 -3.71 -7.49
C MET A 117 -1.98 -4.20 -8.19
N ALA A 118 -1.87 -5.22 -9.05
CA ALA A 118 -3.01 -5.81 -9.74
C ALA A 118 -4.02 -6.43 -8.75
N GLU A 119 -3.53 -7.23 -7.81
CA GLU A 119 -4.35 -7.86 -6.76
C GLU A 119 -5.02 -6.81 -5.87
N MET A 120 -4.30 -5.74 -5.51
CA MET A 120 -4.87 -4.59 -4.79
C MET A 120 -5.99 -3.91 -5.58
N GLY A 121 -5.83 -3.76 -6.90
CA GLY A 121 -6.87 -3.23 -7.79
C GLY A 121 -8.14 -4.07 -7.75
N GLN A 122 -7.99 -5.40 -7.82
CA GLN A 122 -9.10 -6.35 -7.75
C GLN A 122 -9.84 -6.30 -6.41
N LEU A 123 -9.10 -6.24 -5.29
CA LEU A 123 -9.68 -6.12 -3.95
C LEU A 123 -10.49 -4.83 -3.81
N ARG A 124 -9.92 -3.69 -4.22
CA ARG A 124 -10.62 -2.40 -4.16
C ARG A 124 -11.85 -2.36 -5.05
N ALA A 125 -11.80 -2.95 -6.24
CA ALA A 125 -12.95 -3.03 -7.14
C ALA A 125 -14.08 -3.85 -6.53
N ARG A 126 -13.76 -5.00 -5.91
CA ARG A 126 -14.72 -5.85 -5.21
C ARG A 126 -15.34 -5.14 -4.02
N GLN A 127 -14.53 -4.54 -3.15
CA GLN A 127 -15.01 -3.77 -2.00
C GLN A 127 -15.92 -2.61 -2.42
N HIS A 128 -15.54 -1.90 -3.49
CA HIS A 128 -16.35 -0.82 -4.04
C HIS A 128 -17.72 -1.34 -4.51
N TYR A 129 -17.72 -2.42 -5.30
CA TYR A 129 -18.96 -3.06 -5.76
C TYR A 129 -19.86 -3.47 -4.59
N GLN A 130 -19.33 -4.18 -3.60
CA GLN A 130 -20.09 -4.61 -2.42
C GLN A 130 -20.63 -3.42 -1.61
N THR A 131 -19.83 -2.37 -1.44
CA THR A 131 -20.27 -1.14 -0.77
C THR A 131 -21.47 -0.52 -1.49
N MET A 132 -21.47 -0.47 -2.84
CA MET A 132 -22.59 0.08 -3.60
C MET A 132 -23.88 -0.73 -3.46
N GLN A 133 -23.80 -2.03 -3.14
CA GLN A 133 -24.97 -2.89 -2.92
C GLN A 133 -25.63 -2.66 -1.56
N VAL A 134 -24.91 -2.12 -0.57
CA VAL A 134 -25.47 -1.72 0.73
C VAL A 134 -26.24 -0.41 0.66
N LEU A 135 -25.90 0.45 -0.31
CA LEU A 135 -26.52 1.77 -0.46
C LEU A 135 -27.90 1.71 -1.12
N THR A 136 -28.73 2.70 -0.80
CA THR A 136 -29.99 2.93 -1.53
C THR A 136 -29.72 3.55 -2.91
N PRO A 137 -30.68 3.46 -3.86
CA PRO A 137 -30.53 4.11 -5.16
C PRO A 137 -30.26 5.62 -5.06
N ALA A 138 -30.90 6.31 -4.12
CA ALA A 138 -30.70 7.74 -3.88
C ALA A 138 -29.28 8.04 -3.39
N GLN A 139 -28.77 7.26 -2.41
CA GLN A 139 -27.40 7.39 -1.90
C GLN A 139 -26.35 7.10 -2.99
N ARG A 140 -26.59 6.13 -3.88
CA ARG A 140 -25.70 5.87 -5.03
C ARG A 140 -25.60 7.06 -5.98
N LYS A 141 -26.73 7.74 -6.25
CA LYS A 141 -26.75 8.94 -7.09
C LYS A 141 -25.98 10.10 -6.43
N GLU A 142 -26.18 10.30 -5.12
CA GLU A 142 -25.43 11.29 -4.34
C GLU A 142 -23.93 10.99 -4.36
N PHE A 143 -23.54 9.73 -4.17
CA PHE A 143 -22.15 9.29 -4.24
C PHE A 143 -21.51 9.59 -5.60
N ALA A 144 -22.23 9.34 -6.71
CA ALA A 144 -21.76 9.65 -8.05
C ALA A 144 -21.52 11.17 -8.24
N ALA A 145 -22.44 12.01 -7.77
CA ALA A 145 -22.30 13.46 -7.83
C ALA A 145 -21.11 13.97 -6.99
N LEU A 146 -20.91 13.41 -5.78
CA LEU A 146 -19.75 13.73 -4.94
C LEU A 146 -18.43 13.37 -5.63
N ARG A 147 -18.39 12.22 -6.32
CA ARG A 147 -17.21 11.76 -7.08
C ARG A 147 -16.92 12.68 -8.26
N GLU A 148 -17.94 13.06 -9.03
CA GLU A 148 -17.80 13.98 -10.16
C GLU A 148 -17.28 15.35 -9.71
N GLY A 149 -17.88 15.94 -8.66
CA GLY A 149 -17.41 17.22 -8.11
C GLY A 149 -15.96 17.17 -7.62
N MET A 150 -15.54 16.05 -7.01
CA MET A 150 -14.14 15.85 -6.64
C MET A 150 -13.21 15.82 -7.86
N MET A 151 -13.61 15.09 -8.91
CA MET A 151 -12.84 14.98 -10.15
C MET A 151 -12.68 16.33 -10.84
N SER A 152 -13.74 17.13 -10.94
CA SER A 152 -13.70 18.47 -11.54
C SER A 152 -12.77 19.40 -10.77
N ARG A 153 -12.77 19.34 -9.42
CA ARG A 153 -11.83 20.10 -8.59
C ARG A 153 -10.38 19.69 -8.82
N TRP A 154 -10.12 18.39 -8.97
CA TRP A 154 -8.79 17.87 -9.29
C TRP A 154 -8.31 18.34 -10.66
N GLN A 155 -9.18 18.31 -11.66
CA GLN A 155 -8.88 18.82 -13.01
C GLN A 155 -8.59 20.31 -13.01
N GLY A 156 -9.40 21.12 -12.32
CA GLY A 156 -9.16 22.56 -12.18
C GLY A 156 -7.82 22.88 -11.52
N LYS A 157 -7.42 22.14 -10.48
CA LYS A 157 -6.09 22.28 -9.86
C LYS A 157 -4.95 21.92 -10.79
N ARG A 158 -5.13 20.92 -11.68
CA ARG A 158 -4.11 20.54 -12.67
C ARG A 158 -3.95 21.60 -13.75
N GLN A 159 -5.06 22.18 -14.22
CA GLN A 159 -5.04 23.23 -15.25
C GLN A 159 -4.52 24.57 -14.71
N GLY A 160 -4.74 24.86 -13.43
CA GLY A 160 -4.25 26.07 -12.77
C GLY A 160 -2.80 26.01 -12.27
N ARG A 161 -2.06 24.91 -12.50
CA ARG A 161 -0.62 24.87 -12.22
C ARG A 161 0.10 25.51 -13.41
N PRO A 162 0.78 26.67 -13.27
CA PRO A 162 1.61 27.19 -14.34
C PRO A 162 2.66 26.15 -14.70
N ALA A 163 2.95 26.01 -16.00
CA ALA A 163 4.07 25.19 -16.47
C ALA A 163 5.33 25.74 -15.80
N SER A 164 6.00 24.89 -15.02
CA SER A 164 7.27 25.19 -14.37
C SER A 164 8.40 25.01 -15.37
#